data_AF-A0AAN0MML7-F1
#
_entry.id   AF-A0AAN0MML7-F1
#
_cell.length_a   1.000
_cell.length_b   1.000
_cell.length_c   1.000
_cell.angle_alpha   90.00
_cell.angle_beta   90.00
_cell.angle_gamma   90.00
#
_symmetry.space_group_name_H-M   'P 1'
#
loop_
_entity.id
_entity.type
_entity.pdbx_description
1 polymer ?
#
loop_
_entity_poly.entity_id
_entity_poly.type
_entity_poly.pdbx_seq_one_letter_code
_entity_poly.pdbx_strand_id
1 'polypeptide(L)' 'MHVISRAPFDAATTQFPNQAAALADLYLVIKREMYATPDDMKKRFPSIDRMKYREK' A
#
# COMPACT_ATOMS: atom_id res chain seq x y z
N MET A 1 -4.55 2.58 9.94
CA MET A 1 -5.48 1.77 9.12
C MET A 1 -5.25 0.30 9.44
N HIS A 2 -6.27 -0.55 9.38
CA HIS A 2 -6.07 -1.99 9.61
C HIS A 2 -5.68 -2.68 8.31
N VAL A 3 -4.46 -3.24 8.25
CA VAL A 3 -3.98 -4.03 7.10
C VAL A 3 -4.45 -5.46 7.26
N ILE A 4 -5.32 -5.92 6.36
CA ILE A 4 -5.97 -7.24 6.42
C ILE A 4 -4.96 -8.38 6.26
N SER A 5 -3.98 -8.24 5.36
CA SER A 5 -2.96 -9.25 5.13
C SER A 5 -1.63 -8.64 4.75
N ARG A 6 -0.56 -9.17 5.36
CA ARG A 6 0.83 -8.83 5.01
C ARG A 6 1.39 -9.70 3.88
N ALA A 7 0.79 -10.86 3.64
CA ALA A 7 1.25 -11.82 2.64
C ALA A 7 1.58 -11.23 1.25
N PRO A 8 0.76 -10.32 0.64
CA PRO A 8 1.10 -9.74 -0.66
C PRO A 8 2.35 -8.85 -0.61
N PHE A 9 2.62 -8.17 0.51
CA PHE A 9 3.83 -7.38 0.68
C PHE A 9 5.06 -8.30 0.76
N ASP A 10 5.00 -9.35 1.57
CA ASP A 10 6.12 -10.29 1.74
C ASP A 10 6.43 -11.02 0.42
N ALA A 11 5.40 -11.46 -0.31
CA ALA A 11 5.56 -12.05 -1.64
C ALA A 11 6.23 -11.08 -2.63
N ALA A 12 5.77 -9.82 -2.68
CA ALA A 12 6.35 -8.81 -3.55
C ALA A 12 7.80 -8.47 -3.17
N THR A 13 8.15 -8.40 -1.89
CA THR A 13 9.54 -8.15 -1.46
C THR A 13 10.49 -9.26 -1.86
N THR A 14 10.01 -10.50 -1.89
CA THR A 14 10.79 -11.67 -2.35
C THR A 14 10.95 -11.66 -3.86
N GLN A 15 9.91 -11.28 -4.60
CA GLN A 15 9.92 -11.23 -6.07
C GLN A 15 10.70 -10.03 -6.62
N PHE A 16 10.69 -8.90 -5.91
CA PHE A 16 11.29 -7.64 -6.33
C PHE A 16 12.31 -7.15 -5.29
N PRO A 17 13.50 -7.77 -5.20
CA PRO A 17 14.47 -7.49 -4.14
C PRO A 17 14.99 -6.05 -4.17
N ASN A 18 15.12 -5.46 -5.36
CA ASN A 18 15.54 -4.06 -5.52
C ASN A 18 14.52 -3.06 -4.93
N GLN A 19 13.25 -3.45 -4.83
CA GLN A 19 12.17 -2.62 -4.31
C GLN A 19 11.72 -3.06 -2.90
N ALA A 20 12.35 -4.09 -2.33
CA ALA A 20 11.92 -4.68 -1.06
C ALA A 20 11.84 -3.66 0.08
N ALA A 21 12.82 -2.75 0.16
CA ALA A 21 12.82 -1.69 1.17
C ALA A 21 11.61 -0.74 1.01
N ALA A 22 11.30 -0.31 -0.21
CA ALA A 22 10.15 0.55 -0.48
C ALA A 22 8.81 -0.15 -0.20
N LEU A 23 8.71 -1.43 -0.52
CA LEU A 23 7.52 -2.26 -0.23
C LEU A 23 7.31 -2.46 1.28
N ALA A 24 8.38 -2.68 2.04
CA ALA A 24 8.34 -2.79 3.49
C ALA A 24 7.97 -1.45 4.16
N ASP A 25 8.53 -0.35 3.67
CA ASP A 25 8.18 1.00 4.14
C ASP A 25 6.70 1.33 3.90
N LEU A 26 6.20 1.03 2.69
CA LEU A 26 4.78 1.20 2.34
C LEU A 26 3.86 0.49 3.32
N TYR A 27 4.16 -0.77 3.69
CA TYR A 27 3.41 -1.52 4.69
C TYR A 27 3.40 -0.81 6.05
N LEU A 28 4.56 -0.33 6.51
CA LEU A 28 4.70 0.33 7.81
C LEU A 28 3.93 1.66 7.84
N VAL A 29 3.99 2.46 6.77
CA VAL A 29 3.27 3.73 6.64
C VAL A 29 1.76 3.49 6.72
N ILE A 30 1.22 2.59 5.90
CA ILE A 30 -0.22 2.29 5.87
C ILE A 30 -0.70 1.74 7.23
N LYS A 31 0.12 0.90 7.89
CA LYS A 31 -0.22 0.35 9.20
C LYS A 31 -0.29 1.42 10.29
N ARG A 32 0.64 2.39 10.27
CA ARG A 32 0.77 3.43 11.31
C ARG A 32 -0.19 4.58 11.11
N GLU A 33 -0.36 5.04 9.87
CA GLU A 33 -1.17 6.23 9.59
C GLU A 33 -2.68 5.92 9.55
N MET A 34 -3.49 6.93 9.84
CA MET A 34 -4.94 6.91 9.65
C MET A 34 -5.32 8.02 8.67
N TYR A 35 -6.05 7.66 7.63
CA TYR A 35 -6.59 8.61 6.67
C TYR A 35 -8.11 8.62 6.81
N ALA A 36 -8.68 9.80 7.05
CA ALA A 36 -10.13 9.97 7.16
C ALA A 36 -10.79 10.01 5.77
N THR A 37 -10.08 10.53 4.76
CA THR A 37 -10.58 10.65 3.40
C THR A 37 -9.58 10.08 2.38
N PRO A 38 -10.04 9.68 1.18
CA PRO A 38 -9.14 9.27 0.09
C PRO A 38 -8.18 10.38 -0.35
N ASP A 39 -8.57 11.65 -0.22
CA ASP A 39 -7.72 12.80 -0.59
C ASP A 39 -6.51 12.94 0.35
N ASP A 40 -6.71 12.70 1.66
CA ASP A 40 -5.60 12.67 2.62
C ASP A 40 -4.59 11.57 2.32
N MET A 41 -5.07 10.41 1.88
CA MET A 41 -4.19 9.33 1.43
C MET A 41 -3.48 9.70 0.12
N LYS A 42 -4.14 10.41 -0.79
CA LYS A 42 -3.56 10.86 -2.07
C LYS A 42 -2.46 11.90 -1.89
N LYS A 43 -2.52 12.75 -0.86
CA LYS A 43 -1.43 13.67 -0.49
C LYS A 43 -0.15 12.93 -0.14
N ARG A 44 -0.26 11.77 0.53
CA ARG A 44 0.89 10.92 0.87
C ARG A 44 1.33 10.05 -0.30
N PHE A 45 0.37 9.49 -1.03
CA PHE A 45 0.59 8.60 -2.16
C PHE A 45 0.00 9.22 -3.43
N PRO A 46 0.72 10.12 -4.11
CA PRO A 46 0.21 10.85 -5.27
C PRO A 46 -0.13 9.94 -6.45
N SER A 47 0.42 8.73 -6.49
CA SER A 47 0.14 7.70 -7.50
C SER A 47 -1.14 6.89 -7.25
N ILE A 48 -1.87 7.12 -6.16
CA ILE A 48 -3.13 6.42 -5.90
C ILE A 48 -4.21 6.88 -6.88
N ASP A 49 -4.88 5.90 -7.48
CA ASP A 49 -6.02 6.10 -8.36
C ASP A 49 -7.14 5.08 -8.07
N ARG A 50 -8.37 5.39 -8.52
CA ARG A 50 -9.53 4.52 -8.34
C ARG A 50 -9.52 3.42 -9.40
N MET A 51 -9.29 2.18 -8.99
CA MET A 51 -9.48 1.01 -9.86
C MET A 51 -10.97 0.80 -10.18
N LYS A 52 -11.43 1.29 -11.34
CA LYS A 52 -12.84 1.26 -11.76
C LYS A 52 -13.32 -0.11 -12.23
N TYR A 53 -12.41 -0.94 -12.71
CA TYR A 53 -12.72 -2.25 -13.26
C TYR A 53 -12.21 -3.30 -12.29
N ARG A 54 -13.13 -3.98 -11.61
CA ARG A 54 -12.85 -5.18 -10.84
C ARG A 54 -13.80 -6.26 -11.34
N GLU A 55 -13.27 -7.27 -12.02
CA GLU A 55 -13.99 -8.52 -12.20
C GLU A 55 -14.20 -9.13 -10.82
N LYS A 56 -15.45 -9.52 -10.54
CA LYS A 56 -15.92 -9.86 -9.20
C LYS A 56 -15.50 -11.27 -8.80
#